data_AF-A0AAJ6G737-F1
#
_entry.id   AF-A0AAJ6G737-F1
#
_cell.length_a   1.000
_cell.length_b   1.000
_cell.length_c   1.000
_cell.angle_alpha   90.00
_cell.angle_beta   90.00
_cell.angle_gamma   90.00
#
_symmetry.space_group_name_H-M   'P 1'
#
loop_
_entity.id
_entity.type
_entity.pdbx_description
1 polymer ?
#
loop_
_entity_poly.entity_id
_entity_poly.type
_entity_poly.pdbx_seq_one_letter_code
_entity_poly.pdbx_strand_id
1 'polypeptide(L)'
;MNKYSKKIENEIYNFIKKTNPTIEEVSKELNISYDKLKSYINKSSKKYKKTLVRKIRKAKDEYFLDAKTKIENALIKKSLGYYSKDIIKERKIDKDGNESKTKKIVYKYNPPSERAMIVFFELLKKRNDKRLEYIRKKIEEKENNNRINIRVGFDN
;
A
#
# COMPACT_ATOMS: atom_id res chain seq x y z
N MET A 1 -27.61 -20.01 -11.18
CA MET A 1 -26.12 -19.90 -11.17
C MET A 1 -25.76 -18.56 -10.56
N ASN A 2 -25.31 -18.53 -9.30
CA ASN A 2 -25.37 -17.29 -8.50
C ASN A 2 -24.12 -16.43 -8.65
N LYS A 3 -24.28 -15.29 -9.32
CA LYS A 3 -23.39 -14.14 -9.20
C LYS A 3 -23.38 -13.71 -7.74
N TYR A 4 -22.21 -13.47 -7.14
CA TYR A 4 -22.17 -12.85 -5.81
C TYR A 4 -22.89 -11.50 -5.87
N SER A 5 -23.63 -11.16 -4.81
CA SER A 5 -24.27 -9.86 -4.71
C SER A 5 -23.20 -8.76 -4.70
N LYS A 6 -23.55 -7.56 -5.17
CA LYS A 6 -22.63 -6.40 -5.09
C LYS A 6 -22.15 -6.14 -3.65
N LYS A 7 -22.98 -6.46 -2.65
CA LYS A 7 -22.66 -6.35 -1.22
C LYS A 7 -21.49 -7.27 -0.85
N ILE A 8 -21.56 -8.55 -1.17
CA ILE A 8 -20.50 -9.52 -0.89
C ILE A 8 -19.21 -9.14 -1.65
N GLU A 9 -19.31 -8.69 -2.90
CA GLU A 9 -18.12 -8.24 -3.64
C GLU A 9 -17.44 -7.04 -2.96
N ASN A 10 -18.21 -6.13 -2.34
CA ASN A 10 -17.67 -4.97 -1.64
C ASN A 10 -17.07 -5.34 -0.28
N GLU A 11 -17.67 -6.31 0.42
CA GLU A 11 -17.10 -6.87 1.66
C GLU A 11 -15.75 -7.52 1.39
N ILE A 12 -15.65 -8.36 0.34
CA ILE A 12 -14.38 -8.95 -0.12
C ILE A 12 -13.36 -7.86 -0.46
N TYR A 13 -13.76 -6.83 -1.21
CA TYR A 13 -12.88 -5.72 -1.58
C TYR A 13 -12.35 -4.98 -0.34
N ASN A 14 -13.22 -4.61 0.60
CA ASN A 14 -12.84 -3.86 1.80
C ASN A 14 -11.91 -4.68 2.71
N PHE A 15 -12.20 -5.97 2.86
CA PHE A 15 -11.35 -6.86 3.64
C PHE A 15 -9.96 -6.97 3.02
N ILE A 16 -9.88 -7.20 1.71
CA ILE A 16 -8.59 -7.29 1.00
C ILE A 16 -7.81 -5.97 1.05
N LYS A 17 -8.49 -4.85 0.87
CA LYS A 17 -7.88 -3.52 0.95
C LYS A 17 -7.30 -3.23 2.34
N LYS A 18 -7.87 -3.81 3.40
CA LYS A 18 -7.47 -3.54 4.79
C LYS A 18 -6.30 -4.41 5.25
N THR A 19 -6.31 -5.70 4.92
CA THR A 19 -5.39 -6.69 5.51
C THR A 19 -4.61 -7.52 4.49
N ASN A 20 -4.90 -7.39 3.20
CA ASN A 20 -4.37 -8.25 2.12
C ASN A 20 -4.33 -9.76 2.49
N PRO A 21 -5.49 -10.32 2.90
CA PRO A 21 -5.61 -11.72 3.30
C PRO A 21 -5.57 -12.66 2.09
N THR A 22 -5.36 -13.94 2.37
CA THR A 22 -5.49 -15.02 1.39
C THR A 22 -6.95 -15.27 1.02
N ILE A 23 -7.20 -15.95 -0.10
CA ILE A 23 -8.58 -16.31 -0.51
C ILE A 23 -9.24 -17.25 0.50
N GLU A 24 -8.45 -18.08 1.19
CA GLU A 24 -8.94 -18.95 2.26
C GLU A 24 -9.40 -18.16 3.48
N GLU A 25 -8.62 -17.17 3.92
CA GLU A 25 -9.00 -16.26 5.00
C GLU A 25 -10.26 -15.45 4.65
N VAL A 26 -10.37 -14.97 3.40
CA VAL A 26 -11.60 -14.32 2.92
C VAL A 26 -12.81 -15.25 3.02
N SER A 27 -12.62 -16.53 2.69
CA SER A 27 -13.71 -17.52 2.75
C SER A 27 -14.17 -17.80 4.18
N LYS A 28 -13.23 -17.88 5.13
CA LYS A 28 -13.51 -18.08 6.56
C LYS A 28 -14.18 -16.86 7.16
N GLU A 29 -13.61 -15.67 6.95
CA GLU A 29 -14.08 -14.42 7.55
C GLU A 29 -15.49 -14.04 7.08
N LEU A 30 -15.78 -14.24 5.79
CA LEU A 30 -17.08 -13.88 5.21
C LEU A 30 -18.08 -15.04 5.19
N ASN A 31 -17.72 -16.19 5.75
CA ASN A 31 -18.51 -17.41 5.75
C ASN A 31 -19.00 -17.82 4.34
N ILE A 32 -18.07 -17.77 3.37
CA ILE A 32 -18.31 -18.12 1.97
C ILE A 32 -17.61 -19.44 1.66
N SER A 33 -18.24 -20.32 0.88
CA SER A 33 -17.58 -21.55 0.40
C SER A 33 -16.33 -21.22 -0.42
N TYR A 34 -15.18 -21.70 0.05
CA TYR A 34 -13.88 -21.56 -0.61
C TYR A 34 -13.93 -22.04 -2.08
N ASP A 35 -14.49 -23.22 -2.33
CA ASP A 35 -14.56 -23.78 -3.69
C ASP A 35 -15.41 -22.92 -4.62
N LYS A 36 -16.53 -22.38 -4.13
CA LYS A 36 -17.35 -21.44 -4.89
C LYS A 36 -16.61 -20.15 -5.16
N LEU A 37 -15.90 -19.59 -4.19
CA LEU A 37 -15.11 -18.37 -4.34
C LEU A 37 -13.94 -18.57 -5.31
N LYS A 38 -13.18 -19.65 -5.16
CA LYS A 38 -12.05 -20.04 -6.04
C LYS A 38 -12.51 -20.31 -7.46
N SER A 39 -13.57 -21.11 -7.63
CA SER A 39 -14.22 -21.31 -8.93
C SER A 39 -14.67 -19.98 -9.52
N TYR A 40 -15.21 -19.07 -8.70
CA TYR A 40 -15.59 -17.76 -9.18
C TYR A 40 -14.38 -16.91 -9.61
N ILE A 41 -13.26 -16.94 -8.92
CA ILE A 41 -12.05 -16.20 -9.32
C ILE A 41 -11.43 -16.78 -10.60
N ASN A 42 -11.42 -18.11 -10.73
CA ASN A 42 -10.68 -18.82 -11.79
C ASN A 42 -11.39 -18.90 -13.16
N LYS A 43 -12.65 -18.46 -13.31
CA LYS A 43 -13.31 -18.50 -14.63
C LYS A 43 -12.63 -17.53 -15.60
N SER A 44 -12.10 -18.07 -16.71
CA SER A 44 -11.22 -17.40 -17.69
C SER A 44 -11.92 -16.68 -18.85
N SER A 45 -13.26 -16.64 -18.90
CA SER A 45 -13.98 -16.08 -20.06
C SER A 45 -13.75 -14.58 -20.24
N LYS A 46 -13.31 -14.16 -21.44
CA LYS A 46 -13.15 -12.75 -21.88
C LYS A 46 -14.44 -11.91 -21.72
N LYS A 47 -15.63 -12.51 -21.90
CA LYS A 47 -16.96 -11.87 -21.76
C LYS A 47 -17.35 -11.64 -20.29
N TYR A 48 -16.74 -12.39 -19.38
CA TYR A 48 -16.94 -12.33 -17.92
C TYR A 48 -15.62 -12.02 -17.20
N LYS A 49 -14.82 -11.04 -17.65
CA LYS A 49 -13.78 -10.44 -16.79
C LYS A 49 -14.47 -9.88 -15.54
N LYS A 50 -14.62 -10.75 -14.54
CA LYS A 50 -15.51 -10.61 -13.39
C LYS A 50 -15.20 -9.33 -12.65
N THR A 51 -16.25 -8.56 -12.42
CA THR A 51 -16.28 -7.41 -11.51
C THR A 51 -15.50 -7.69 -10.22
N LEU A 52 -15.67 -8.89 -9.65
CA LEU A 52 -14.94 -9.32 -8.45
C LEU A 52 -13.42 -9.44 -8.65
N VAL A 53 -12.92 -10.05 -9.72
CA VAL A 53 -11.47 -10.21 -9.93
C VAL A 53 -10.79 -8.85 -10.12
N ARG A 54 -11.45 -7.94 -10.85
CA ARG A 54 -10.98 -6.55 -10.99
C ARG A 54 -10.99 -5.81 -9.64
N LYS A 55 -12.03 -6.00 -8.83
CA LYS A 55 -12.10 -5.46 -7.47
C LYS A 55 -11.00 -6.01 -6.58
N ILE A 56 -10.77 -7.32 -6.56
CA ILE A 56 -9.71 -7.95 -5.78
C ILE A 56 -8.34 -7.38 -6.17
N ARG A 57 -8.05 -7.27 -7.47
CA ARG A 57 -6.80 -6.67 -7.94
C ARG A 57 -6.66 -5.22 -7.46
N LYS A 58 -7.71 -4.41 -7.66
CA LYS A 58 -7.73 -3.01 -7.23
C LYS A 58 -7.51 -2.88 -5.71
N ALA A 59 -8.16 -3.73 -4.91
CA ALA A 59 -7.99 -3.75 -3.45
C ALA A 59 -6.54 -4.04 -3.05
N LYS A 60 -5.88 -5.00 -3.71
CA LYS A 60 -4.48 -5.31 -3.48
C LYS A 60 -3.56 -4.16 -3.87
N ASP A 61 -3.77 -3.56 -5.04
CA ASP A 61 -2.98 -2.42 -5.50
C ASP A 61 -3.07 -1.24 -4.51
N GLU A 62 -4.28 -0.96 -4.01
CA GLU A 62 -4.50 0.05 -2.98
C GLU A 62 -3.85 -0.30 -1.64
N TYR A 63 -3.91 -1.56 -1.20
CA TYR A 63 -3.23 -2.02 0.01
C TYR A 63 -1.71 -1.84 -0.11
N PHE A 64 -1.11 -2.28 -1.23
CA PHE A 64 0.34 -2.17 -1.42
C PHE A 64 0.79 -0.71 -1.54
N LEU A 65 -0.04 0.17 -2.10
CA LEU A 65 0.23 1.60 -2.12
C LEU A 65 0.27 2.18 -0.70
N ASP A 66 -0.75 1.90 0.12
CA ASP A 66 -0.80 2.35 1.52
C ASP A 66 0.34 1.76 2.35
N ALA A 67 0.61 0.47 2.21
CA ALA A 67 1.72 -0.19 2.89
C ALA A 67 3.06 0.42 2.50
N LYS A 68 3.28 0.71 1.21
CA LYS A 68 4.48 1.41 0.74
C LYS A 68 4.62 2.79 1.37
N THR A 69 3.56 3.59 1.40
CA THR A 69 3.58 4.91 2.05
C THR A 69 3.89 4.81 3.55
N LYS A 70 3.31 3.82 4.25
CA LYS A 70 3.60 3.58 5.67
C LYS A 70 5.05 3.18 5.92
N ILE A 71 5.61 2.30 5.08
CA ILE A 71 7.02 1.89 5.15
C ILE A 71 7.93 3.08 4.90
N GLU A 72 7.64 3.89 3.88
CA GLU A 72 8.43 5.09 3.57
C GLU A 72 8.37 6.11 4.71
N ASN A 73 7.19 6.37 5.28
CA ASN A 73 7.05 7.25 6.44
C ASN A 73 7.78 6.72 7.68
N ALA A 74 7.76 5.40 7.90
CA ALA A 74 8.51 4.78 8.98
C ALA A 74 10.03 4.92 8.77
N LEU A 75 10.49 4.78 7.52
CA LEU A 75 11.89 4.99 7.15
C LEU A 75 12.30 6.45 7.38
N ILE A 76 11.48 7.42 6.96
CA ILE A 76 11.71 8.86 7.19
C ILE A 76 11.81 9.17 8.69
N LYS A 77 10.87 8.65 9.49
CA LYS A 77 10.91 8.83 10.96
C LYS A 77 12.20 8.27 11.56
N LYS A 78 12.63 7.09 11.11
CA LYS A 78 13.90 6.50 11.55
C LYS A 78 15.11 7.28 11.06
N SER A 79 15.08 7.87 9.86
CA SER A 79 16.21 8.64 9.32
C SER A 79 16.34 10.03 9.95
N LEU A 80 15.24 10.61 10.45
CA LEU A 80 15.25 11.94 11.10
C LEU A 80 15.37 11.86 12.63
N GLY A 81 15.19 10.67 13.21
CA GLY A 81 14.99 10.51 14.64
C GLY A 81 13.57 10.88 15.06
N TYR A 82 13.08 10.30 16.15
CA TYR A 82 11.71 10.49 16.61
C TYR A 82 11.57 10.20 18.10
N TYR A 83 10.56 10.80 18.74
CA TYR A 83 10.16 10.44 20.09
C TYR A 83 9.12 9.32 20.06
N SER A 84 9.40 8.20 20.73
CA SER A 84 8.40 7.17 21.01
C SER A 84 7.63 7.51 22.28
N LYS A 85 6.35 7.16 22.31
CA LYS A 85 5.47 7.38 23.46
C LYS A 85 5.18 6.03 24.12
N ASP A 86 5.68 5.87 25.33
CA ASP A 86 5.42 4.69 26.15
C ASP A 86 4.36 5.04 27.20
N ILE A 87 3.32 4.20 27.31
CA ILE A 87 2.23 4.39 28.27
C ILE A 87 2.37 3.32 29.34
N ILE A 88 2.83 3.72 30.51
CA ILE A 88 2.94 2.86 31.69
C ILE A 88 1.63 2.97 32.45
N LYS A 89 0.92 1.84 32.60
CA LYS A 89 -0.30 1.74 33.42
C LYS A 89 0.04 0.92 34.65
N GLU A 90 -0.08 1.50 35.83
CA GLU A 90 0.09 0.79 37.09
C GLU A 90 -1.28 0.59 37.74
N ARG A 91 -1.50 -0.61 38.28
CA ARG A 91 -2.66 -0.94 39.13
C ARG A 91 -2.10 -1.29 40.49
N LYS A 92 -2.50 -0.55 41.52
CA LYS A 92 -2.16 -0.83 42.92
C LYS A 92 -3.43 -1.27 43.62
N ILE A 93 -3.31 -2.33 44.43
CA ILE A 93 -4.39 -2.87 45.25
C ILE A 93 -3.94 -2.72 46.70
N ASP A 94 -4.74 -2.03 47.50
CA ASP A 94 -4.47 -1.86 48.92
C ASP A 94 -4.89 -3.11 49.72
N LYS A 95 -4.46 -3.20 50.98
CA LYS A 95 -4.79 -4.35 51.86
C LYS A 95 -6.30 -4.56 52.03
N ASP A 96 -7.09 -3.50 51.83
CA ASP A 96 -8.56 -3.50 51.92
C ASP A 96 -9.25 -3.85 50.58
N GLY A 97 -8.48 -4.26 49.55
CA GLY A 97 -9.02 -4.62 48.23
C GLY A 97 -9.38 -3.44 47.33
N ASN A 98 -9.12 -2.20 47.76
CA ASN A 98 -9.35 -1.00 46.97
C ASN A 98 -8.32 -0.86 45.84
N GLU A 99 -8.81 -0.52 44.64
CA GLU A 99 -7.99 -0.41 43.42
C GLU A 99 -7.69 1.04 43.03
N SER A 100 -6.41 1.36 42.89
CA SER A 100 -5.95 2.60 42.28
C SER A 100 -5.28 2.32 40.93
N LYS A 101 -5.66 3.09 39.89
CA LYS A 101 -5.10 3.00 38.53
C LYS A 101 -4.40 4.30 38.17
N THR A 102 -3.09 4.25 37.97
CA THR A 102 -2.30 5.40 37.51
C THR A 102 -1.80 5.18 36.08
N LYS A 103 -1.76 6.25 35.30
CA LYS A 103 -1.27 6.24 33.92
C LYS A 103 -0.16 7.27 33.78
N LYS A 104 1.05 6.82 33.48
CA LYS A 104 2.20 7.67 33.20
C LYS A 104 2.54 7.59 31.70
N ILE A 105 2.74 8.76 31.08
CA ILE A 105 3.19 8.85 29.70
C ILE A 105 4.67 9.24 29.73
N VAL A 106 5.51 8.41 29.12
CA VAL A 106 6.95 8.67 29.00
C VAL A 106 7.29 8.85 27.53
N TYR A 107 8.06 9.90 27.22
CA TYR A 107 8.57 10.15 25.87
C TYR A 107 10.04 9.75 25.82
N LYS A 108 10.39 8.83 24.93
CA LYS A 108 11.77 8.36 24.74
C LYS A 108 12.28 8.82 23.38
N TYR A 109 13.40 9.53 23.38
CA TYR A 109 14.05 9.94 22.13
C TYR A 109 14.73 8.73 21.47
N ASN A 110 14.44 8.53 20.18
CA ASN A 110 15.13 7.58 19.32
C ASN A 110 15.94 8.39 18.31
N PRO A 111 17.29 8.36 18.37
CA PRO A 111 18.12 9.10 17.44
C PRO A 111 17.98 8.59 16.00
N PRO A 112 18.37 9.41 15.00
CA PRO A 112 18.47 8.97 13.61
C PRO A 112 19.25 7.67 13.45
N SER A 113 18.71 6.74 12.66
CA SER A 113 19.42 5.52 12.27
C SER A 113 20.22 5.77 11.01
N GLU A 114 21.54 5.59 11.08
CA GLU A 114 22.46 5.74 9.94
C GLU A 114 22.04 4.91 8.73
N ARG A 115 21.71 3.63 8.96
CA ARG A 115 21.23 2.75 7.89
C ARG A 115 19.93 3.25 7.26
N ALA A 116 19.01 3.79 8.06
CA ALA A 116 17.76 4.35 7.55
C ALA A 116 18.02 5.60 6.70
N MET A 117 18.97 6.45 7.12
CA MET A 117 19.39 7.63 6.34
C MET A 117 19.97 7.23 4.98
N ILE A 118 20.91 6.27 4.95
CA ILE A 118 21.53 5.78 3.70
C ILE A 118 20.45 5.28 2.73
N VAL A 119 19.57 4.37 3.19
CA VAL A 119 18.51 3.80 2.36
C VAL A 119 17.53 4.89 1.88
N PHE A 120 17.21 5.86 2.74
CA PHE A 120 16.35 6.98 2.36
C PHE A 120 16.97 7.84 1.24
N PHE A 121 18.26 8.19 1.35
CA PHE A 121 18.97 8.94 0.32
C PHE A 121 19.10 8.17 -1.00
N GLU A 122 19.36 6.86 -0.95
CA GLU A 122 19.38 6.01 -2.15
C GLU A 122 18.03 5.99 -2.87
N LEU A 123 16.92 5.91 -2.13
CA LEU A 123 15.58 5.95 -2.69
C LEU A 123 15.29 7.30 -3.36
N LEU A 124 15.72 8.41 -2.74
CA LEU A 124 15.60 9.74 -3.33
C LEU A 124 16.41 9.87 -4.63
N LYS A 125 17.66 9.40 -4.63
CA LYS A 125 18.52 9.40 -5.82
C LYS A 125 17.88 8.63 -6.97
N LYS A 126 17.44 7.40 -6.73
CA LYS A 126 16.76 6.56 -7.74
C LYS A 126 15.49 7.20 -8.29
N ARG A 127 14.72 7.94 -7.49
CA ARG A 127 13.52 8.68 -7.96
C ARG A 127 13.91 9.83 -8.88
N ASN A 128 14.94 10.58 -8.53
CA ASN A 128 15.45 11.68 -9.34
C ASN A 128 15.98 11.17 -10.68
N ASP A 129 16.76 10.09 -10.67
CA ASP A 129 17.31 9.47 -11.88
C ASP A 129 16.20 9.04 -12.85
N LYS A 130 15.14 8.38 -12.35
CA LYS A 130 13.98 8.01 -13.16
C LYS A 130 13.24 9.21 -13.74
N ARG A 131 13.12 10.30 -12.97
CA ARG A 131 12.48 11.54 -13.43
C ARG A 131 13.31 12.19 -14.54
N LEU A 132 14.62 12.21 -14.40
CA LEU A 132 15.55 12.74 -15.42
C LEU A 132 15.50 11.89 -16.70
N GLU A 133 15.48 10.56 -16.59
CA GLU A 133 15.33 9.66 -17.75
C GLU A 133 14.04 9.93 -18.52
N TYR A 134 12.92 10.12 -17.82
CA TYR A 134 11.64 10.45 -18.44
C TYR A 134 11.67 11.80 -19.17
N ILE A 135 12.29 12.82 -18.58
CA ILE A 135 12.44 14.14 -19.22
C ILE A 135 13.30 14.03 -20.47
N ARG A 136 14.41 13.30 -20.42
CA ARG A 136 15.30 13.08 -21.57
C ARG A 136 14.56 12.41 -22.74
N LYS A 137 13.81 11.33 -22.48
CA LYS A 137 13.00 10.66 -23.51
C LYS A 137 12.00 11.60 -24.17
N LYS A 138 11.33 12.45 -23.39
CA LYS A 138 10.40 13.46 -23.94
C LYS A 138 11.09 14.49 -24.82
N ILE A 139 12.29 14.93 -24.45
CA ILE A 139 13.07 15.88 -25.26
C ILE A 139 13.47 15.20 -26.58
N GLU A 140 13.96 13.97 -26.53
CA GLU A 140 14.37 13.19 -27.70
C GLU A 140 13.20 12.91 -28.66
N GLU A 141 12.02 12.52 -28.15
CA GLU A 141 10.79 12.38 -28.96
C GLU A 141 10.43 13.69 -29.66
N LYS A 142 10.55 14.84 -28.97
CA LYS A 142 10.22 16.15 -29.53
C LYS A 142 11.22 16.58 -30.60
N GLU A 143 12.52 16.31 -30.40
CA GLU A 143 13.57 16.56 -31.39
C GLU A 143 13.40 15.67 -32.63
N ASN A 144 13.06 14.39 -32.46
CA ASN A 144 12.79 13.48 -33.57
C ASN A 144 11.55 13.91 -34.37
N ASN A 145 10.47 14.30 -33.72
CA ASN A 145 9.28 14.82 -34.39
C ASN A 145 9.56 16.13 -35.13
N ASN A 146 10.37 17.03 -34.55
CA ASN A 146 10.79 18.25 -35.23
C ASN A 146 11.67 17.98 -36.45
N ARG A 147 12.61 17.02 -36.38
CA ARG A 147 13.43 16.60 -37.52
C ARG A 147 12.59 16.00 -38.65
N ILE A 148 11.58 15.21 -38.32
CA ILE A 148 10.62 14.68 -39.30
C ILE A 148 9.86 15.83 -39.97
N ASN A 149 9.32 16.79 -39.21
CA ASN A 149 8.58 17.93 -39.77
C ASN A 149 9.43 18.83 -40.66
N ILE A 150 10.72 19.03 -40.32
CA ILE A 150 11.65 19.78 -41.18
C ILE A 150 11.86 19.04 -42.50
N ARG A 151 12.01 17.70 -42.47
CA ARG A 151 12.27 16.88 -43.67
C ARG A 151 11.09 16.86 -44.64
N VAL A 152 9.86 16.88 -44.13
CA VAL A 152 8.63 16.91 -44.95
C VAL A 152 8.35 18.30 -45.55
N GLY A 153 8.94 19.37 -44.97
CA GLY A 153 8.80 20.75 -45.46
C GLY A 153 9.73 21.12 -46.63
N PHE A 154 10.58 20.20 -47.09
CA PHE A 154 11.48 20.40 -48.25
C PHE A 154 11.00 19.71 -49.53
N ASP A 155 9.87 18.99 -49.50
CA ASP A 155 9.27 18.34 -50.68
C ASP A 155 8.14 19.20 -51.29
N ASN A 156 8.41 20.48 -51.57
CA ASN A 156 7.60 21.35 -52.42
C ASN A 156 8.48 22.10 -53.42
#